data_AF-A0A0E3S6V2-F1
#
_entry.id   AF-A0A0E3S6V2-F1
#
_cell.length_a   1.000
_cell.length_b   1.000
_cell.length_c   1.000
_cell.angle_alpha   90.00
_cell.angle_beta   90.00
_cell.angle_gamma   90.00
#
_symmetry.space_group_name_H-M   'P 1'
#
loop_
_entity.id
_entity.type
_entity.pdbx_description
1 polymer ?
#
loop_
_entity_poly.entity_id
_entity_poly.type
_entity_poly.pdbx_seq_one_letter_code
_entity_poly.pdbx_strand_id
1 'polypeptide(L)' 'MTTRVAGDYIEDILNAMLDIQEFIAEYSYDRFVNDRKTQYAVIRAIEIIGEASKNLPLEIREKYRAVPWRDMATM' A
#
# COMPACT_ATOMS: atom_id res chain seq x y z
N MET A 1 20.19 -4.29 13.16
CA MET A 1 18.85 -3.93 12.67
C MET A 1 18.80 -2.42 12.62
N THR A 2 18.71 -1.85 11.42
CA THR A 2 18.57 -0.40 11.23
C THR A 2 17.18 0.02 11.66
N THR A 3 17.08 1.09 12.46
CA THR A 3 15.80 1.69 12.84
C THR A 3 15.14 2.27 11.61
N ARG A 4 13.90 1.86 11.32
CA ARG A 4 13.12 2.43 10.21
C ARG A 4 12.78 3.89 10.50
N VAL A 5 12.85 4.74 9.48
CA VAL A 5 12.42 6.14 9.54
C VAL A 5 11.11 6.33 8.78
N ALA A 6 10.46 7.48 8.97
CA ALA A 6 9.19 7.79 8.29
C ALA A 6 9.27 7.64 6.76
N GLY A 7 10.40 8.01 6.17
CA GLY A 7 10.64 7.88 4.72
C GLY A 7 10.47 6.45 4.22
N ASP A 8 10.97 5.46 4.97
CA ASP A 8 10.88 4.04 4.57
C ASP A 8 9.43 3.57 4.47
N TYR A 9 8.53 4.04 5.36
CA TYR A 9 7.12 3.68 5.29
C TYR A 9 6.40 4.37 4.13
N ILE A 10 6.77 5.60 3.81
CA ILE A 10 6.22 6.30 2.65
C ILE A 10 6.67 5.62 1.35
N GLU A 11 7.92 5.17 1.30
CA GLU A 11 8.46 4.41 0.17
C GLU A 11 7.75 3.06 0.01
N ASP A 12 7.52 2.31 1.10
CA ASP A 12 6.71 1.08 1.06
C ASP A 12 5.31 1.31 0.47
N ILE A 13 4.63 2.37 0.91
CA ILE A 13 3.30 2.73 0.41
C ILE A 13 3.35 3.04 -1.08
N LEU A 14 4.31 3.87 -1.50
CA LEU A 14 4.44 4.29 -2.89
C LEU A 14 4.75 3.11 -3.80
N ASN A 15 5.73 2.28 -3.42
CA ASN A 15 6.11 1.10 -4.20
C ASN A 15 4.95 0.11 -4.31
N ALA A 16 4.23 -0.16 -3.22
CA ALA A 16 3.06 -1.03 -3.27
C ALA A 16 1.94 -0.48 -4.16
N MET A 17 1.74 0.84 -4.21
CA MET A 17 0.78 1.46 -5.15
C MET A 17 1.21 1.28 -6.61
N LEU A 18 2.49 1.48 -6.90
CA LEU A 18 3.06 1.30 -8.24
C LEU A 18 2.99 -0.17 -8.68
N ASP A 19 3.31 -1.10 -7.78
CA ASP A 19 3.19 -2.54 -8.01
C ASP A 19 1.76 -2.93 -8.40
N ILE A 20 0.74 -2.43 -7.67
CA ILE A 20 -0.67 -2.69 -8.02
C ILE A 20 -0.97 -2.20 -9.43
N GLN A 21 -0.54 -1.00 -9.78
CA GLN A 21 -0.75 -0.42 -11.11
C GLN A 21 -0.08 -1.27 -12.20
N GLU A 22 1.15 -1.74 -11.96
CA GLU A 22 1.88 -2.61 -12.89
C GLU A 22 1.20 -3.97 -13.05
N PHE A 23 0.81 -4.61 -11.94
CA PHE A 23 0.19 -5.94 -11.96
C PHE A 23 -1.10 -5.98 -12.79
N ILE A 24 -1.87 -4.89 -12.80
CA ILE A 24 -3.16 -4.82 -13.49
C ILE A 24 -3.15 -3.99 -14.77
N ALA A 25 -2.02 -3.42 -15.18
CA ALA A 25 -1.93 -2.49 -16.32
C ALA A 25 -2.53 -3.04 -17.62
N GLU A 26 -2.34 -4.34 -17.88
CA GLU A 26 -2.86 -5.03 -19.07
C GLU A 26 -4.00 -6.01 -18.75
N TYR A 27 -4.70 -5.79 -17.63
CA TYR A 27 -5.81 -6.64 -17.21
C TYR A 27 -7.16 -6.02 -17.58
N SER A 28 -7.99 -6.81 -18.27
CA SER A 28 -9.43 -6.59 -18.21
C SER A 28 -9.98 -7.07 -16.86
N TYR A 29 -11.17 -6.61 -16.50
CA TYR A 29 -11.87 -7.10 -15.31
C TYR A 29 -12.01 -8.63 -15.33
N ASP A 30 -12.47 -9.22 -16.44
CA ASP A 30 -12.65 -10.67 -16.56
C ASP A 30 -11.34 -11.43 -16.41
N ARG A 31 -10.24 -10.91 -16.94
CA ARG A 31 -8.90 -11.51 -16.76
C ARG A 31 -8.49 -11.46 -15.30
N PHE A 32 -8.75 -10.34 -14.61
CA PHE A 32 -8.36 -10.15 -13.22
C PHE A 32 -9.14 -11.08 -12.28
N VAL A 33 -10.47 -11.17 -12.43
CA VAL A 33 -11.30 -12.02 -11.56
C VAL A 33 -11.03 -13.53 -11.73
N ASN A 34 -10.45 -13.92 -12.88
CA ASN A 34 -10.05 -15.31 -13.14
C ASN A 34 -8.57 -15.60 -12.86
N ASP A 35 -7.76 -14.60 -12.50
CA ASP A 35 -6.35 -14.78 -12.12
C ASP A 35 -6.14 -14.63 -10.61
N ARG A 36 -6.22 -15.76 -9.91
CA ARG A 36 -6.02 -15.82 -8.45
C ARG A 36 -4.61 -15.40 -8.01
N LYS A 37 -3.59 -15.61 -8.84
CA LYS A 37 -2.20 -15.22 -8.50
C LYS A 37 -2.11 -13.70 -8.46
N THR A 38 -2.63 -13.02 -9.47
CA THR A 38 -2.63 -11.56 -9.56
C THR A 38 -3.51 -10.94 -8.47
N GLN A 39 -4.65 -11.56 -8.13
CA GLN A 39 -5.45 -11.13 -6.97
C GLN A 39 -4.65 -11.17 -5.66
N TYR A 40 -3.93 -12.27 -5.39
CA TYR A 40 -3.10 -12.35 -4.18
C TYR A 40 -1.95 -11.33 -4.19
N ALA A 41 -1.36 -11.04 -5.34
CA ALA A 41 -0.34 -9.99 -5.45
C ALA A 41 -0.91 -8.60 -5.12
N VAL A 42 -2.09 -8.26 -5.66
CA VAL A 42 -2.78 -6.99 -5.36
C VAL A 42 -3.20 -6.91 -3.89
N ILE A 43 -3.79 -7.99 -3.35
CA ILE A 43 -4.15 -8.05 -1.93
C ILE A 43 -2.91 -7.79 -1.08
N ARG A 44 -1.80 -8.50 -1.35
CA ARG A 44 -0.55 -8.34 -0.59
C ARG A 44 -0.03 -6.90 -0.61
N ALA A 45 -0.08 -6.23 -1.76
CA ALA A 45 0.33 -4.84 -1.87
C ALA A 45 -0.59 -3.90 -1.04
N ILE A 46 -1.90 -4.16 -1.01
CA ILE A 46 -2.83 -3.42 -0.13
C ILE A 46 -2.48 -3.64 1.35
N GLU A 47 -2.10 -4.87 1.75
CA GLU A 47 -1.65 -5.13 3.13
C GLU A 47 -0.41 -4.33 3.51
N ILE A 48 0.55 -4.22 2.59
CA ILE A 48 1.78 -3.43 2.79
C ILE A 48 1.43 -1.96 2.97
N ILE A 49 0.52 -1.41 2.15
CA ILE A 49 0.04 -0.03 2.30
C ILE A 49 -0.57 0.19 3.69
N GLY A 50 -1.41 -0.74 4.15
CA GLY A 50 -2.05 -0.65 5.45
C GLY A 50 -1.08 -0.76 6.62
N GLU A 51 -0.15 -1.70 6.57
CA GLU A 51 0.88 -1.90 7.60
C GLU A 51 1.80 -0.67 7.70
N ALA A 52 2.32 -0.18 6.56
CA ALA A 52 3.16 1.00 6.53
C ALA A 52 2.41 2.26 7.02
N SER A 53 1.13 2.40 6.66
CA SER A 53 0.28 3.50 7.16
C SER A 53 0.08 3.46 8.68
N LYS A 54 -0.08 2.26 9.26
CA LYS A 54 -0.18 2.06 10.72
C LYS A 54 1.12 2.45 11.44
N ASN A 55 2.26 2.10 10.84
CA ASN A 55 3.59 2.27 11.43
C ASN A 55 4.20 3.68 11.27
N LEU A 56 3.57 4.56 10.48
CA LEU A 56 4.00 5.95 10.37
C LEU A 56 3.95 6.69 11.73
N PRO A 57 4.99 7.47 12.08
CA PRO A 57 4.97 8.30 13.29
C PRO A 57 3.75 9.22 13.33
N LEU A 58 3.19 9.41 14.52
CA LEU A 58 2.00 10.25 14.71
C LEU A 58 2.22 11.67 14.19
N GLU A 59 3.40 12.24 14.44
CA GLU A 59 3.80 13.58 13.98
C GLU A 59 3.65 13.76 12.46
N ILE A 60 3.97 12.72 11.67
CA ILE A 60 3.83 12.75 10.22
C ILE A 60 2.36 12.67 9.83
N ARG A 61 1.60 11.76 10.44
CA ARG A 61 0.14 11.63 10.19
C ARG A 61 -0.60 12.93 10.53
N GLU A 62 -0.20 13.62 11.60
CA GLU A 62 -0.76 14.90 12.01
C GLU A 62 -0.28 16.09 11.16
N LYS A 63 0.92 16.02 10.60
CA LYS A 63 1.40 17.02 9.65
C LYS A 63 0.66 16.93 8.30
N TYR A 64 0.32 15.72 7.87
CA TYR A 64 -0.33 15.45 6.57
C TYR A 64 -1.76 14.90 6.74
N ARG A 65 -2.62 15.59 7.49
CA ARG A 65 -4.00 15.12 7.80
C ARG A 65 -4.93 14.99 6.60
N ALA A 66 -4.59 15.63 5.47
CA ALA A 66 -5.36 15.52 4.24
C ALA A 66 -5.26 14.13 3.60
N VAL A 67 -4.21 13.37 3.91
CA VAL A 67 -4.08 11.98 3.49
C VAL A 67 -4.89 11.11 4.46
N PRO A 68 -5.74 10.19 3.96
CA PRO A 68 -6.64 9.39 4.79
C PRO A 68 -5.90 8.22 5.46
N TRP A 69 -4.87 8.50 6.27
CA TRP A 69 -4.02 7.48 6.90
C TRP A 69 -4.80 6.44 7.69
N ARG A 70 -5.91 6.84 8.34
CA ARG A 70 -6.77 5.93 9.12
C ARG A 70 -7.49 4.95 8.21
N ASP A 71 -8.03 5.43 7.09
CA ASP A 71 -8.75 4.58 6.14
C ASP A 71 -7.77 3.63 5.44
N MET A 72 -6.57 4.11 5.09
CA MET A 72 -5.49 3.29 4.53
C MET A 72 -5.00 2.22 5.50
N ALA A 73 -4.95 2.55 6.79
CA ALA A 73 -4.63 1.61 7.87
C ALA A 73 -5.78 0.62 8.17
N THR A 74 -6.86 0.58 7.38
CA THR A 74 -7.97 -0.34 7.62
C THR A 74 -7.75 -1.65 6.88
N MET A 75 -7.17 -2.60 7.61
CA MET A 75 -7.32 -4.03 7.44
C MET A 75 -7.40 -4.67 8.81
#